data_AF-A0A3G8MCL5-F1
#
_entry.id   AF-A0A3G8MCL5-F1
#
_cell.length_a   1.000
_cell.length_b   1.000
_cell.length_c   1.000
_cell.angle_alpha   90.00
_cell.angle_beta   90.00
_cell.angle_gamma   90.00
#
_symmetry.space_group_name_H-M   'P 1'
#
loop_
_entity.id
_entity.type
_entity.pdbx_description
1 polymer ?
#
loop_
_entity_poly.entity_id
_entity_poly.type
_entity_poly.pdbx_seq_one_letter_code
_entity_poly.pdbx_strand_id
1 'polypeptide(L)'
;MCSKLLGDTYYAALEQQRSDGAREVFALVCLTYYNPRDPEGFIFGYKDMTEAMGPCASDCPEDILDLLTPTDRPYAIAWRARCRENAVARRSKSSQKSASSF
;
A
#
# COMPACT_ATOMS: atom_id res chain seq x y z
N MET A 1 9.46 5.92 -9.97
CA MET A 1 8.45 4.96 -9.48
C MET A 1 8.87 4.52 -8.08
N CYS A 2 8.09 4.86 -7.05
CA CYS A 2 8.35 4.41 -5.67
C CYS A 2 7.42 3.21 -5.38
N SER A 3 7.99 2.10 -4.94
CA SER A 3 7.22 0.89 -4.62
C SER A 3 7.89 0.09 -3.52
N LYS A 4 7.10 -0.71 -2.80
CA LYS A 4 7.58 -1.53 -1.69
C LYS A 4 6.73 -2.78 -1.52
N LEU A 5 7.39 -3.92 -1.33
CA LEU A 5 6.76 -5.16 -0.86
C LEU A 5 6.92 -5.23 0.67
N LEU A 6 5.80 -5.30 1.38
CA LEU A 6 5.73 -5.46 2.84
C LEU A 6 4.95 -6.73 3.17
N GLY A 7 5.66 -7.77 3.62
CA GLY A 7 5.06 -9.08 3.81
C GLY A 7 4.53 -9.63 2.48
N ASP A 8 3.22 -9.86 2.43
CA ASP A 8 2.45 -10.33 1.27
C ASP A 8 1.72 -9.19 0.53
N THR A 9 2.03 -7.92 0.83
CA THR A 9 1.38 -6.79 0.16
C THR A 9 2.39 -5.90 -0.55
N TYR A 10 2.18 -5.71 -1.85
CA TYR A 10 2.94 -4.79 -2.69
C TYR A 10 2.20 -3.46 -2.81
N TYR A 11 2.91 -2.36 -2.55
CA TYR A 11 2.41 -0.99 -2.71
C TYR A 11 3.23 -0.26 -3.76
N ALA A 12 2.59 0.52 -4.64
CA ALA A 12 3.29 1.36 -5.62
C ALA A 12 2.53 2.66 -5.91
N ALA A 13 3.27 3.74 -6.15
CA ALA A 13 2.73 4.96 -6.75
C ALA A 13 2.78 4.83 -8.28
N LEU A 14 1.61 4.87 -8.94
CA LEU A 14 1.47 4.78 -10.39
C LEU A 14 1.06 6.12 -10.97
N GLU A 15 1.77 6.58 -11.99
CA GLU A 15 1.35 7.72 -12.82
C GLU A 15 0.47 7.22 -13.97
N GLN A 16 -0.75 7.74 -14.05
CA GLN A 16 -1.67 7.51 -15.16
C GLN A 16 -1.86 8.80 -15.94
N GLN A 17 -1.59 8.73 -17.24
CA GLN A 17 -1.94 9.79 -18.18
C GLN A 17 -3.37 9.57 -18.67
N ARG A 18 -4.22 10.57 -18.46
CA ARG A 18 -5.62 10.57 -18.91
C ARG A 18 -5.70 11.07 -20.35
N SER A 19 -6.83 10.76 -21.02
CA SER A 19 -7.06 11.13 -22.42
C SER A 19 -7.12 12.63 -22.68
N ASP A 20 -7.42 13.42 -21.65
CA ASP A 20 -7.40 14.89 -21.64
C ASP A 20 -6.00 15.48 -21.41
N GLY A 21 -4.97 14.64 -21.28
CA GLY A 21 -3.60 15.05 -20.99
C GLY A 21 -3.31 15.30 -19.51
N ALA A 22 -4.31 15.19 -18.62
CA ALA A 22 -4.09 15.29 -17.19
C ALA A 22 -3.29 14.07 -16.68
N ARG A 23 -2.45 14.30 -15.68
CA ARG A 23 -1.66 13.26 -15.01
C ARG A 23 -2.16 13.09 -13.58
N GLU A 24 -2.40 11.85 -13.19
CA GLU A 24 -2.83 11.48 -11.85
C GLU A 24 -1.87 10.43 -11.30
N VAL A 25 -1.35 10.65 -10.09
CA VAL A 25 -0.56 9.66 -9.35
C VAL A 25 -1.44 9.06 -8.25
N PHE A 26 -1.69 7.76 -8.32
CA PHE A 26 -2.51 7.04 -7.35
C PHE A 26 -1.78 5.79 -6.83
N ALA A 27 -2.24 5.25 -5.70
CA ALA A 27 -1.65 4.05 -5.12
C ALA A 27 -2.28 2.76 -5.70
N LEU A 28 -1.41 1.87 -6.17
CA LEU A 28 -1.68 0.45 -6.42
C LEU A 28 -1.37 -0.36 -5.16
N VAL A 29 -2.25 -1.28 -4.82
CA VAL A 29 -2.08 -2.27 -3.75
C VAL A 29 -2.30 -3.65 -4.35
N CYS A 30 -1.29 -4.52 -4.30
CA CYS A 30 -1.42 -5.91 -4.70
C CYS A 30 -1.22 -6.82 -3.50
N LEU A 31 -2.24 -7.60 -3.15
CA LEU A 31 -2.07 -8.74 -2.25
C LEU A 31 -1.44 -9.86 -3.06
N THR A 32 -0.30 -10.38 -2.60
CA THR A 32 0.41 -11.48 -3.24
C THR A 32 0.24 -12.75 -2.44
N TYR A 33 0.24 -13.87 -3.13
CA TYR A 33 0.20 -15.20 -2.54
C TYR A 33 1.28 -16.04 -3.18
N TYR A 34 2.04 -16.75 -2.36
CA TYR A 34 3.08 -17.66 -2.83
C TYR A 34 3.03 -18.98 -2.06
N ASN A 35 2.76 -20.06 -2.78
CA ASN A 35 2.75 -21.42 -2.26
C ASN A 35 3.49 -22.37 -3.21
N PRO A 36 4.77 -22.68 -2.99
CA PRO A 36 5.54 -23.56 -3.86
C PRO A 36 5.08 -25.02 -3.84
N ARG A 37 4.18 -25.40 -2.93
CA ARG A 37 3.65 -26.76 -2.78
C ARG A 37 2.19 -26.86 -3.22
N ASP A 38 1.69 -25.91 -3.99
CA ASP A 38 0.32 -25.92 -4.47
C ASP A 38 0.08 -27.16 -5.37
N PRO A 39 -0.88 -28.05 -5.04
CA PRO A 39 -1.05 -29.33 -5.73
C PRO A 39 -1.55 -29.17 -7.16
N GLU A 40 -2.18 -28.05 -7.50
CA GLU A 40 -2.68 -27.72 -8.83
C GLU A 40 -1.67 -26.86 -9.63
N GLY A 41 -0.52 -26.54 -9.04
CA GLY A 41 0.54 -25.75 -9.67
C GLY A 41 0.29 -24.24 -9.66
N PHE A 42 -0.71 -23.75 -8.91
CA PHE A 42 -0.97 -22.31 -8.74
C PHE A 42 -0.02 -21.69 -7.72
N ILE A 43 1.27 -21.73 -8.04
CA ILE A 43 2.37 -21.37 -7.13
C ILE A 43 2.34 -19.90 -6.72
N PHE A 44 1.87 -19.02 -7.62
CA PHE A 44 1.81 -17.59 -7.39
C PHE A 44 0.46 -17.03 -7.83
N GLY A 45 -0.12 -16.19 -6.97
CA GLY A 45 -1.33 -15.44 -7.27
C GLY A 45 -1.21 -14.01 -6.77
N TYR A 46 -2.00 -13.11 -7.35
CA TYR A 46 -2.14 -11.76 -6.82
C TYR A 46 -3.56 -11.24 -7.03
N LYS A 47 -3.92 -10.26 -6.22
CA LYS A 47 -5.12 -9.44 -6.40
C LYS A 47 -4.72 -7.98 -6.33
N ASP A 48 -4.85 -7.27 -7.43
CA ASP A 48 -4.61 -5.84 -7.53
C ASP A 48 -5.85 -5.04 -7.17
N MET A 49 -5.62 -3.90 -6.52
CA MET A 49 -6.63 -2.93 -6.12
C MET A 49 -6.00 -1.53 -6.18
N THR A 50 -6.83 -0.52 -6.40
CA THR A 50 -6.41 0.87 -6.21
C THR A 50 -6.84 1.38 -4.84
N GLU A 51 -6.24 2.46 -4.37
CA GLU A 51 -6.69 3.15 -3.14
C GLU A 51 -8.17 3.53 -3.15
N ALA A 52 -8.76 3.77 -4.33
CA ALA A 52 -10.17 4.09 -4.49
C ALA A 52 -11.11 2.92 -4.16
N MET A 53 -10.60 1.70 -4.08
CA MET A 53 -11.34 0.50 -3.65
C MET A 53 -11.34 0.33 -2.13
N GLY A 54 -10.61 1.16 -1.39
CA GLY A 54 -10.52 1.11 0.07
C GLY A 54 -9.95 -0.20 0.63
N PRO A 55 -8.79 -0.70 0.16
CA PRO A 55 -8.29 -2.02 0.54
C PRO A 55 -8.03 -2.14 2.05
N CYS A 56 -8.28 -3.32 2.63
CA CYS A 56 -8.01 -3.58 4.05
C CYS A 56 -6.52 -3.42 4.38
N ALA A 57 -5.64 -3.90 3.49
CA ALA A 57 -4.20 -3.71 3.62
C ALA A 57 -3.87 -2.21 3.56
N SER A 58 -3.36 -1.70 4.69
CA SER A 58 -3.20 -0.27 4.95
C SER A 58 -1.90 0.01 5.69
N ASP A 59 -0.85 -0.73 5.35
CA ASP A 59 0.51 -0.52 5.88
C ASP A 59 1.39 0.24 4.89
N CYS A 60 0.77 0.92 3.90
CA CYS A 60 1.48 1.67 2.87
C CYS A 60 2.50 2.64 3.49
N PRO A 61 3.77 2.60 3.06
CA PRO A 61 4.79 3.56 3.45
C PRO A 61 4.42 5.03 3.16
N GLU A 62 4.83 5.94 4.06
CA GLU A 62 4.55 7.37 3.91
C GLU A 62 5.19 8.00 2.66
N ASP A 63 6.39 7.53 2.27
CA ASP A 63 7.07 7.99 1.04
C ASP A 63 6.28 7.70 -0.23
N ILE A 64 5.51 6.60 -0.28
CA ILE A 64 4.56 6.33 -1.36
C ILE A 64 3.36 7.27 -1.27
N LEU A 65 2.81 7.48 -0.06
CA LEU A 65 1.64 8.36 0.15
C LEU A 65 1.92 9.82 -0.22
N ASP A 66 3.14 10.29 0.00
CA ASP A 66 3.56 11.67 -0.26
C ASP A 66 3.73 11.97 -1.75
N LEU A 67 3.80 10.94 -2.60
CA LEU A 67 3.85 11.09 -4.06
C LEU A 67 2.46 11.16 -4.71
N LEU A 68 1.39 10.85 -3.97
CA LEU A 68 0.06 10.70 -4.54
C LEU A 68 -0.60 12.06 -4.78
N THR A 69 -1.18 12.24 -5.95
CA THR A 69 -1.95 13.44 -6.31
C THR A 69 -3.14 13.58 -5.35
N PRO A 70 -3.57 14.82 -5.01
CA PRO A 70 -4.83 15.04 -4.30
C PRO A 70 -6.01 14.34 -4.99
N THR A 71 -6.94 13.81 -4.20
CA THR A 71 -8.12 13.08 -4.69
C THR A 71 -9.34 13.43 -3.85
N ASP A 72 -10.52 13.37 -4.47
CA ASP A 72 -11.82 13.57 -3.84
C ASP A 72 -12.54 12.24 -3.53
N ARG A 73 -11.94 11.10 -3.90
CA ARG A 73 -12.54 9.77 -3.71
C ARG A 73 -12.55 9.40 -2.22
N PRO A 74 -13.73 9.21 -1.59
CA PRO A 74 -13.84 9.06 -0.14
C PRO A 74 -13.08 7.82 0.37
N TYR A 75 -13.12 6.71 -0.36
CA TYR A 75 -12.38 5.50 0.02
C TYR A 75 -10.86 5.66 -0.08
N ALA A 76 -10.36 6.41 -1.06
CA ALA A 76 -8.93 6.70 -1.17
C ALA A 76 -8.46 7.58 -0.01
N ILE A 77 -9.22 8.64 0.31
CA ILE A 77 -8.93 9.53 1.45
C ILE A 77 -8.89 8.73 2.76
N ALA A 78 -9.92 7.93 3.02
CA ALA A 78 -10.01 7.11 4.22
C ALA A 78 -8.88 6.07 4.29
N TRP A 79 -8.51 5.46 3.17
CA TRP A 79 -7.39 4.52 3.09
C TRP A 79 -6.05 5.20 3.38
N ARG A 80 -5.76 6.36 2.76
CA ARG A 80 -4.53 7.12 3.01
C ARG A 80 -4.41 7.54 4.48
N ALA A 81 -5.50 7.98 5.10
CA ALA A 81 -5.53 8.33 6.52
C ALA A 81 -5.17 7.13 7.40
N ARG A 82 -5.81 5.97 7.17
CA ARG A 82 -5.51 4.73 7.89
C ARG A 82 -4.05 4.29 7.73
N CYS A 83 -3.47 4.45 6.53
CA CYS A 83 -2.05 4.17 6.31
C CYS A 83 -1.12 5.04 7.16
N ARG A 84 -1.42 6.34 7.27
CA ARG A 84 -0.63 7.26 8.11
C ARG A 84 -0.79 6.95 9.60
N GLU A 85 -2.00 6.63 10.06
CA GLU A 85 -2.25 6.19 11.44
C GLU A 85 -1.44 4.93 11.78
N ASN A 86 -1.44 3.94 10.89
CA ASN A 86 -0.65 2.72 11.06
C ASN A 86 0.86 3.01 11.08
N ALA A 87 1.35 3.95 10.26
CA ALA A 87 2.75 4.35 10.28
C ALA A 87 3.17 4.96 11.63
N VAL A 88 2.33 5.83 12.20
CA VAL A 88 2.54 6.38 13.56
C VAL A 88 2.55 5.25 14.60
N ALA A 89 1.58 4.33 14.55
CA ALA A 89 1.49 3.21 15.48
C ALA A 89 2.69 2.23 15.38
N ARG A 90 3.28 2.04 14.19
CA ARG A 90 4.49 1.23 14.04
C ARG A 90 5.71 1.91 14.65
N ARG A 91 5.87 3.22 14.49
CA ARG A 91 6.96 4.00 15.09
C ARG A 91 6.92 3.99 16.62
N SER A 92 5.73 4.12 17.21
CA SER A 92 5.61 4.06 18.67
C SER A 92 6.00 2.68 19.22
N LYS A 93 5.56 1.60 18.56
CA LYS A 93 5.94 0.22 18.92
C LYS A 93 7.45 -0.04 18.79
N SER A 94 8.10 0.48 17.75
CA SER A 94 9.56 0.32 17.61
C SER A 94 10.32 1.06 18.71
N SER A 95 9.89 2.27 19.08
CA SER A 95 10.50 3.04 20.16
C SER A 95 10.36 2.36 21.53
N GLN A 96 9.20 1.77 21.81
CA GLN A 96 8.96 1.02 23.05
C GLN A 96 9.83 -0.23 23.14
N LYS A 97 9.96 -1.02 22.05
CA LYS A 97 10.82 -2.21 22.04
C LYS A 97 12.29 -1.88 22.32
N SER A 98 12.80 -0.80 21.73
CA SER A 98 14.17 -0.34 22.01
C SER A 98 14.38 0.08 23.46
N ALA A 99 13.36 0.62 24.14
CA ALA A 99 13.45 1.00 25.54
C ALA A 99 13.32 -0.19 26.51
N SER A 100 12.66 -1.28 26.11
CA SER A 100 12.43 -2.48 26.91
C SER A 100 13.54 -3.54 26.80
N SER A 101 14.50 -3.35 25.90
CA SER A 101 15.65 -4.26 25.70
C SER A 101 16.92 -3.82 26.46
N PHE A 102 16.80 -2.87 27.39
CA PHE A 102 17.87 -2.43 28.31
C PHE A 102 17.51 -2.76 29.76
#